data_AF-A0A944GA66-F1
#
_entry.id   AF-A0A944GA66-F1
#
_cell.length_a   1.000
_cell.length_b   1.000
_cell.length_c   1.000
_cell.angle_alpha   90.00
_cell.angle_beta   90.00
_cell.angle_gamma   90.00
#
_symmetry.space_group_name_H-M   'P 1'
#
loop_
_entity.id
_entity.type
_entity.pdbx_description
1 polymer ?
#
loop_
_entity_poly.entity_id
_entity_poly.type
_entity_poly.pdbx_seq_one_letter_code
_entity_poly.pdbx_strand_id
1 'polypeptide(L)'
;MQNYSQNSNNYFENMLGETANIRCANIPYFQIFIIPDKLPYYKNDGTFQKWEEFSSHNSAKYLTLSKDDIQTSIHTPTKTLLFVIHLPEIEKDVKDKKEYVTYYSNVDDMCVRESQFQYGNFSSAVIYNDYDDFASKVVHYIQFL
;
A
#
# COMPACT_ATOMS: atom_id res chain seq x y z
N MET A 1 10.43 7.62 14.27
CA MET A 1 10.91 7.68 12.87
C MET A 1 9.73 7.44 11.95
N GLN A 2 9.35 8.42 11.14
CA GLN A 2 8.13 8.40 10.30
C GLN A 2 8.41 8.94 8.90
N ASN A 3 9.50 8.47 8.30
CA ASN A 3 9.79 8.77 6.90
C ASN A 3 9.13 7.68 6.07
N TYR A 4 8.16 8.05 5.22
CA TYR A 4 7.41 7.08 4.43
C TYR A 4 8.35 6.21 3.60
N SER A 5 9.31 6.83 2.91
CA SER A 5 10.26 6.12 2.03
C SER A 5 11.06 5.03 2.78
N GLN A 6 11.53 5.32 4.00
CA GLN A 6 12.28 4.34 4.81
C GLN A 6 11.36 3.24 5.36
N ASN A 7 10.19 3.63 5.87
CA ASN A 7 9.22 2.68 6.42
C ASN A 7 8.63 1.77 5.33
N SER A 8 8.44 2.28 4.12
CA SER A 8 7.90 1.55 2.96
C SER A 8 8.81 0.41 2.53
N ASN A 9 10.13 0.61 2.57
CA ASN A 9 11.08 -0.46 2.24
C ASN A 9 11.13 -1.51 3.34
N ASN A 10 11.24 -1.10 4.60
CA ASN A 10 11.22 -2.04 5.73
C ASN A 10 9.94 -2.88 5.76
N TYR A 11 8.80 -2.25 5.49
CA TYR A 11 7.52 -2.94 5.39
C TYR A 11 7.53 -3.99 4.26
N PHE A 12 7.96 -3.59 3.06
CA PHE A 12 7.99 -4.48 1.90
C PHE A 12 8.90 -5.69 2.13
N GLU A 13 10.13 -5.49 2.60
CA GLU A 13 11.07 -6.59 2.88
C GLU A 13 10.55 -7.54 3.96
N ASN A 14 9.99 -7.00 5.05
CA ASN A 14 9.40 -7.82 6.11
C ASN A 14 8.17 -8.60 5.62
N MET A 15 7.34 -7.97 4.77
CA MET A 15 6.18 -8.61 4.15
C MET A 15 6.61 -9.81 3.29
N LEU A 16 7.68 -9.70 2.51
CA LEU A 16 8.20 -10.82 1.71
C LEU A 16 8.66 -12.00 2.59
N GLY A 17 9.35 -11.70 3.69
CA GLY A 17 9.80 -12.72 4.65
C GLY A 17 8.66 -13.45 5.33
N GLU A 18 7.66 -12.71 5.83
CA GLU A 18 6.47 -13.32 6.46
C GLU A 18 5.65 -14.12 5.43
N THR A 19 5.54 -13.62 4.20
CA THR A 19 4.87 -14.34 3.13
C THR A 19 5.54 -15.68 2.86
N ALA A 20 6.87 -15.70 2.75
CA ALA A 20 7.62 -16.95 2.58
C ALA A 20 7.37 -17.93 3.75
N ASN A 21 7.34 -17.44 4.99
CA ASN A 21 7.04 -18.26 6.16
C ASN A 21 5.65 -18.93 6.07
N ILE A 22 4.61 -18.15 5.75
CA ILE A 22 3.23 -18.65 5.61
C ILE A 22 3.11 -19.63 4.44
N ARG A 23 3.65 -19.25 3.27
CA ARG A 23 3.48 -20.03 2.04
C ARG A 23 4.31 -21.31 2.01
N CYS A 24 5.43 -21.37 2.73
CA CYS A 24 6.17 -22.62 2.96
C CYS A 24 5.34 -23.68 3.70
N ALA A 25 4.34 -23.27 4.47
CA ALA A 25 3.39 -24.19 5.11
C ALA A 25 2.22 -24.58 4.19
N ASN A 26 2.27 -24.23 2.89
CA ASN A 26 1.18 -24.37 1.92
C ASN A 26 -0.11 -23.66 2.35
N ILE A 27 0.01 -22.58 3.12
CA ILE A 27 -1.13 -21.75 3.52
C ILE A 27 -1.26 -20.60 2.49
N PRO A 28 -2.44 -20.47 1.84
CA PRO A 28 -2.70 -19.32 0.97
C PRO A 28 -2.66 -18.01 1.76
N TYR A 29 -2.05 -16.99 1.18
CA TYR A 29 -1.89 -15.68 1.81
C TYR A 29 -2.34 -14.57 0.88
N PHE A 30 -3.29 -13.75 1.34
CA PHE A 30 -3.83 -12.63 0.59
C PHE A 30 -3.49 -11.33 1.31
N GLN A 31 -2.88 -10.40 0.60
CA GLN A 31 -2.41 -9.13 1.17
C GLN A 31 -3.24 -7.97 0.64
N ILE A 32 -3.64 -7.05 1.52
CA ILE A 32 -4.24 -5.77 1.14
C ILE A 32 -3.32 -4.66 1.65
N PHE A 33 -2.83 -3.82 0.75
CA PHE A 33 -1.99 -2.68 1.06
C PHE A 33 -2.66 -1.41 0.55
N ILE A 34 -3.16 -0.59 1.47
CA ILE A 34 -3.81 0.69 1.19
C ILE A 34 -2.88 1.82 1.57
N ILE A 35 -2.69 2.79 0.68
CA ILE A 35 -1.75 3.88 0.89
C ILE A 35 -2.25 5.21 0.30
N PRO A 36 -2.14 6.34 1.03
CA PRO A 36 -2.37 7.65 0.45
C PRO A 36 -1.31 8.03 -0.60
N ASP A 37 -1.73 8.64 -1.70
CA ASP A 37 -0.81 9.15 -2.73
C ASP A 37 0.04 10.33 -2.25
N LYS A 38 -0.35 10.96 -1.12
CA LYS A 38 0.35 12.08 -0.50
C LYS A 38 0.38 11.93 1.02
N LEU A 39 1.56 12.01 1.61
CA LEU A 39 1.81 11.88 3.04
C LEU A 39 2.76 12.97 3.55
N PRO A 40 2.61 13.44 4.80
CA PRO A 40 3.53 14.41 5.36
C PRO A 40 4.86 13.75 5.77
N TYR A 41 5.97 14.44 5.48
CA TYR A 41 7.30 14.08 5.97
C TYR A 41 7.69 14.98 7.14
N TYR A 42 8.14 14.35 8.22
CA TYR A 42 8.56 15.02 9.45
C TYR A 42 10.07 14.85 9.68
N LYS A 43 10.71 15.90 10.18
CA LYS A 43 12.08 15.83 10.68
C LYS A 43 12.16 14.98 11.96
N ASN A 44 13.38 14.68 12.39
CA ASN A 44 13.64 13.95 13.63
C ASN A 44 13.07 14.65 14.88
N ASP A 45 12.93 15.97 14.84
CA ASP A 45 12.30 16.77 15.90
C ASP A 45 10.76 16.78 15.84
N GLY A 46 10.17 16.08 14.87
CA GLY A 46 8.71 15.99 14.68
C GLY A 46 8.10 17.14 13.88
N THR A 47 8.90 18.12 13.43
CA THR A 47 8.41 19.25 12.64
C THR A 47 8.11 18.83 11.20
N PHE A 48 7.00 19.34 10.65
CA PHE A 48 6.68 19.18 9.24
C PHE A 48 7.78 19.80 8.37
N GLN A 49 8.16 19.11 7.30
CA GLN A 49 9.14 19.62 6.35
C GLN A 49 8.60 19.68 4.93
N LYS A 50 7.91 18.64 4.46
CA LYS A 50 7.36 18.60 3.10
C LYS A 50 6.27 17.54 2.96
N TRP A 51 5.52 17.62 1.87
CA TRP A 51 4.71 16.51 1.39
C TRP A 51 5.58 15.52 0.60
N GLU A 52 5.43 14.24 0.87
CA GLU A 52 5.97 13.13 0.07
C GLU A 52 4.84 12.49 -0.73
N GLU A 53 5.11 12.21 -2.00
CA GLU A 53 4.16 11.56 -2.89
C GLU A 53 4.53 10.09 -3.07
N PHE A 54 3.52 9.22 -3.13
CA PHE A 54 3.68 7.88 -3.66
C PHE A 54 3.89 8.01 -5.17
N SER A 55 5.10 7.73 -5.65
CA SER A 55 5.51 7.88 -7.05
C SER A 55 5.75 6.53 -7.74
N SER A 56 6.01 6.53 -9.05
CA SER A 56 6.38 5.34 -9.80
C SER A 56 7.63 4.62 -9.25
N HIS A 57 8.55 5.35 -8.61
CA HIS A 57 9.70 4.72 -7.95
C HIS A 57 9.25 3.82 -6.78
N ASN A 58 8.25 4.26 -6.02
CA ASN A 58 7.70 3.50 -4.90
C ASN A 58 6.85 2.32 -5.38
N SER A 59 6.12 2.46 -6.49
CA SER A 59 5.33 1.37 -7.07
C SER A 59 6.17 0.32 -7.80
N ALA A 60 7.39 0.64 -8.22
CA ALA A 60 8.26 -0.24 -9.01
C ALA A 60 8.47 -1.62 -8.37
N LYS A 61 8.63 -1.70 -7.04
CA LYS A 61 8.78 -2.98 -6.33
C LYS A 61 7.53 -3.86 -6.43
N TYR A 62 6.34 -3.26 -6.37
CA TYR A 62 5.07 -3.96 -6.54
C TYR A 62 4.84 -4.36 -8.01
N LEU A 63 5.29 -3.54 -8.97
CA LEU A 63 5.27 -3.92 -10.39
C LEU A 63 6.15 -5.15 -10.65
N THR A 64 7.32 -5.22 -10.04
CA THR A 64 8.19 -6.40 -10.12
C THR A 64 7.51 -7.60 -9.49
N LEU A 65 7.04 -7.48 -8.24
CA LEU A 65 6.30 -8.53 -7.51
C LEU A 65 5.09 -9.04 -8.30
N SER A 66 4.38 -8.17 -9.02
CA SER A 66 3.18 -8.53 -9.80
C SER A 66 3.43 -9.58 -10.88
N LYS A 67 4.68 -9.69 -11.35
CA LYS A 67 5.10 -10.57 -12.43
C LYS A 67 5.55 -11.94 -11.95
N ASP A 68 5.69 -12.11 -10.63
CA ASP A 68 6.14 -13.37 -10.06
C ASP A 68 5.11 -14.48 -10.31
N ASP A 69 5.63 -15.68 -10.55
CA ASP A 69 4.82 -16.89 -10.55
C ASP A 69 4.61 -17.34 -9.11
N ILE A 70 3.37 -17.23 -8.63
CA ILE A 70 3.01 -17.62 -7.27
C ILE A 70 3.36 -19.08 -6.99
N GLN A 71 3.40 -19.98 -7.97
CA GLN A 71 3.70 -21.40 -7.72
C GLN A 71 5.16 -21.64 -7.35
N THR A 72 6.08 -20.77 -7.79
CA THR A 72 7.52 -20.94 -7.60
C THR A 72 8.11 -19.88 -6.66
N SER A 73 7.56 -18.67 -6.64
CA SER A 73 7.98 -17.57 -5.76
C SER A 73 7.24 -17.59 -4.43
N ILE A 74 7.76 -18.33 -3.45
CA ILE A 74 7.16 -18.45 -2.10
C ILE A 74 7.07 -17.12 -1.33
N HIS A 75 7.86 -16.11 -1.69
CA HIS A 75 7.83 -14.77 -1.08
C HIS A 75 6.71 -13.88 -1.63
N THR A 76 6.00 -14.31 -2.68
CA THR A 76 4.91 -13.57 -3.31
C THR A 76 3.58 -14.00 -2.70
N PRO A 77 2.69 -13.10 -2.26
CA PRO A 77 1.37 -13.49 -1.78
C PRO A 77 0.55 -14.19 -2.89
N THR A 78 -0.43 -15.01 -2.51
CA THR A 78 -1.38 -15.63 -3.46
C THR A 78 -2.07 -14.57 -4.32
N LYS A 79 -2.52 -13.48 -3.70
CA LYS A 79 -2.84 -12.20 -4.35
C LYS A 79 -2.51 -11.04 -3.43
N THR A 80 -2.13 -9.92 -4.03
CA THR A 80 -1.97 -8.64 -3.35
C THR A 80 -2.91 -7.61 -3.95
N LEU A 81 -3.63 -6.85 -3.14
CA LEU A 81 -4.29 -5.61 -3.54
C LEU A 81 -3.37 -4.44 -3.19
N LEU A 82 -2.95 -3.67 -4.18
CA LEU A 82 -2.34 -2.35 -3.99
C LEU A 82 -3.42 -1.30 -4.25
N PHE A 83 -3.88 -0.62 -3.20
CA PHE A 83 -4.92 0.39 -3.28
C PHE A 83 -4.37 1.76 -2.91
N VAL A 84 -4.19 2.63 -3.90
CA VAL A 84 -3.68 3.99 -3.71
C VAL A 84 -4.84 4.97 -3.69
N ILE A 85 -4.98 5.69 -2.57
CA ILE A 85 -6.08 6.61 -2.30
C ILE A 85 -5.60 8.07 -2.29
N HIS A 86 -6.50 8.98 -2.65
CA HIS A 86 -6.35 10.40 -2.44
C HIS A 86 -7.21 10.82 -1.24
N LEU A 87 -6.57 11.46 -0.26
CA LEU A 87 -7.25 12.03 0.92
C LEU A 87 -7.63 13.49 0.63
N PRO A 88 -8.69 14.02 1.28
CA PRO A 88 -9.03 15.44 1.18
C PRO A 88 -7.84 16.34 1.52
N GLU A 89 -7.57 17.33 0.67
CA GLU A 89 -6.46 18.27 0.90
C GLU A 89 -6.64 19.03 2.23
N ILE A 90 -5.50 19.30 2.89
CA ILE A 90 -5.47 20.10 4.10
C ILE A 90 -5.21 21.54 3.70
N GLU A 91 -6.21 22.41 3.85
CA GLU A 91 -6.08 23.84 3.50
C GLU A 91 -5.22 24.65 4.47
N LYS A 92 -4.90 24.08 5.64
CA LYS A 92 -4.11 24.71 6.70
C LYS A 92 -2.69 24.16 6.72
N ASP A 93 -1.73 25.01 7.09
CA ASP A 93 -0.36 24.60 7.33
C ASP A 93 -0.28 23.60 8.49
N VAL A 94 0.01 22.34 8.18
CA VAL A 94 0.30 21.30 9.16
C VAL A 94 1.69 21.51 9.72
N LYS A 95 1.83 21.74 11.02
CA LYS A 95 3.13 21.98 11.66
C LYS A 95 3.79 20.72 12.16
N ASP A 96 2.98 19.75 12.57
CA ASP A 96 3.45 18.51 13.17
C ASP A 96 2.48 17.36 12.93
N LYS A 97 2.88 16.17 13.41
CA LYS A 97 2.07 14.95 13.30
C LYS A 97 0.72 15.06 14.03
N LYS A 98 0.69 15.73 15.18
CA LYS A 98 -0.52 15.83 16.00
C LYS A 98 -1.56 16.64 15.26
N GLU A 99 -1.18 17.74 14.61
CA GLU A 99 -2.08 18.54 13.79
C GLU A 99 -2.62 17.75 12.59
N TYR A 100 -1.77 16.98 11.88
CA TYR A 100 -2.20 16.12 10.77
C TYR A 100 -3.25 15.09 11.19
N VAL A 101 -2.98 14.36 12.29
CA VAL A 101 -3.91 13.34 12.81
C VAL A 101 -5.19 13.99 13.30
N THR A 102 -5.07 15.12 14.01
CA THR A 102 -6.23 15.87 14.51
C THR A 102 -7.09 16.36 13.37
N TYR A 103 -6.52 16.84 12.26
CA TYR A 103 -7.30 17.25 11.09
C TYR A 103 -8.18 16.11 10.58
N TYR A 104 -7.60 15.00 10.14
CA TYR A 104 -8.36 13.89 9.57
C TYR A 104 -9.28 13.18 10.57
N SER A 105 -9.00 13.26 11.86
CA SER A 105 -9.89 12.70 12.90
C SER A 105 -11.15 13.55 13.13
N ASN A 106 -11.17 14.81 12.68
CA ASN A 106 -12.29 15.74 12.83
C ASN A 106 -12.95 16.13 11.50
N VAL A 107 -12.60 15.46 10.40
CA VAL A 107 -13.29 15.64 9.11
C VAL A 107 -14.58 14.82 9.16
N ASP A 108 -15.73 15.51 9.15
CA ASP A 108 -17.06 14.87 9.21
C ASP A 108 -17.37 14.01 7.96
N ASP A 109 -16.94 14.47 6.78
CA ASP A 109 -17.10 13.75 5.51
C ASP A 109 -15.73 13.53 4.85
N MET A 110 -15.10 12.40 5.18
CA MET A 110 -13.81 12.02 4.61
C MET A 110 -14.01 11.51 3.19
N CYS A 111 -14.05 12.43 2.23
CA CYS A 111 -14.15 12.12 0.81
C CYS A 111 -12.86 11.48 0.27
N VAL A 112 -12.67 10.19 0.56
CA VAL A 112 -11.57 9.38 0.03
C VAL A 112 -11.89 9.01 -1.41
N ARG A 113 -10.91 9.19 -2.29
CA ARG A 113 -11.00 8.82 -3.71
C ARG A 113 -9.87 7.90 -4.08
N GLU A 114 -9.97 7.22 -5.21
CA GLU A 114 -8.80 6.59 -5.81
C GLU A 114 -7.83 7.68 -6.30
N SER A 115 -6.54 7.41 -6.17
CA SER A 115 -5.53 8.28 -6.76
C SER A 115 -5.66 8.31 -8.28
N GLN A 116 -5.51 9.50 -8.87
CA GLN A 116 -5.57 9.67 -10.33
C GLN A 116 -4.24 9.30 -11.01
N PHE A 117 -3.18 9.06 -10.24
CA PHE A 117 -1.86 8.78 -10.78
C PHE A 117 -1.76 7.32 -11.28
N GLN A 118 -1.13 7.13 -12.44
CA GLN A 118 -0.93 5.82 -13.04
C GLN A 118 0.40 5.22 -12.59
N TYR A 119 0.34 4.11 -11.84
CA TYR A 119 1.51 3.47 -11.22
C TYR A 119 2.15 2.36 -12.06
N GLY A 120 1.67 2.16 -13.29
CA GLY A 120 2.12 1.15 -14.25
C GLY A 120 1.13 0.01 -14.47
N ASN A 121 1.47 -0.90 -15.37
CA ASN A 121 0.63 -2.06 -15.71
C ASN A 121 1.01 -3.24 -14.82
N PHE A 122 0.16 -3.54 -13.84
CA PHE A 122 0.35 -4.68 -12.94
C PHE A 122 -0.06 -5.99 -13.61
N SER A 123 0.68 -7.05 -13.30
CA SER A 123 0.40 -8.41 -13.73
C SER A 123 -0.30 -9.21 -12.62
N SER A 124 -0.51 -10.51 -12.84
CA SER A 124 -1.49 -11.31 -12.12
C SER A 124 -1.35 -11.37 -10.59
N ALA A 125 -0.15 -11.23 -10.02
CA ALA A 125 0.05 -11.40 -8.57
C ALA A 125 -0.37 -10.16 -7.75
N VAL A 126 -0.42 -8.98 -8.38
CA VAL A 126 -0.83 -7.72 -7.74
C VAL A 126 -1.98 -7.10 -8.54
N ILE A 127 -3.09 -6.84 -7.87
CA ILE A 127 -4.25 -6.14 -8.41
C ILE A 127 -4.16 -4.69 -7.93
N TYR A 128 -4.28 -3.73 -8.85
CA TYR A 128 -4.12 -2.31 -8.56
C TYR A 128 -5.47 -1.59 -8.63
N ASN A 129 -5.84 -0.91 -7.55
CA ASN A 129 -7.08 -0.12 -7.42
C ASN A 129 -8.39 -0.83 -7.83
N ASP A 130 -8.41 -2.15 -7.90
CA ASP A 130 -9.61 -2.93 -8.24
C ASP A 130 -9.93 -3.90 -7.10
N TYR A 131 -10.70 -3.39 -6.13
CA TYR A 131 -11.11 -4.19 -4.97
C TYR A 131 -12.05 -5.33 -5.37
N ASP A 132 -12.94 -5.09 -6.34
CA ASP A 132 -13.93 -6.08 -6.76
C ASP A 132 -13.26 -7.25 -7.47
N ASP A 133 -12.29 -7.01 -8.36
CA ASP A 133 -11.48 -8.09 -8.96
C ASP A 133 -10.71 -8.82 -7.87
N PHE A 134 -10.06 -8.12 -6.93
CA PHE A 134 -9.35 -8.77 -5.82
C PHE A 134 -10.25 -9.67 -4.98
N ALA A 135 -11.41 -9.17 -4.54
CA ALA A 135 -12.38 -9.94 -3.79
C ALA A 135 -12.86 -11.17 -4.59
N SER A 136 -13.12 -11.00 -5.88
CA SER A 136 -13.52 -12.11 -6.76
C SER A 136 -12.44 -13.19 -6.85
N LYS A 137 -11.15 -12.82 -6.96
CA LYS A 137 -10.03 -13.78 -6.99
C LYS A 137 -9.86 -14.50 -5.67
N VAL A 138 -10.03 -13.81 -4.55
CA VAL A 138 -10.00 -14.44 -3.21
C VAL A 138 -11.11 -15.48 -3.08
N VAL A 139 -12.35 -15.10 -3.39
CA VAL A 139 -13.51 -16.00 -3.32
C VAL A 139 -13.31 -17.20 -4.24
N HIS A 140 -12.92 -16.97 -5.49
CA HIS A 140 -12.65 -18.04 -6.45
C HIS A 140 -11.57 -18.98 -5.92
N TYR A 141 -10.44 -18.46 -5.44
CA TYR A 141 -9.37 -19.30 -4.90
C TYR A 141 -9.85 -20.15 -3.72
N ILE A 142 -10.61 -19.58 -2.79
CA ILE A 142 -11.14 -20.32 -1.63
C ILE A 142 -12.15 -21.39 -2.05
N GLN A 143 -13.00 -21.11 -3.04
CA GLN A 143 -14.02 -22.06 -3.52
C GLN A 143 -13.43 -23.30 -4.21
N PHE A 144 -12.23 -23.18 -4.78
CA PHE A 144 -11.59 -24.22 -5.57
C PHE A 144 -10.26 -24.72 -4.96
N LEU A 145 -10.01 -24.42 -3.69
CA LEU A 145 -8.99 -25.08 -2.85
C LEU A 145 -9.40 -26.53 -2.55
#